data_AF-A0A8T1NDS4-F1
#
_entry.id   AF-A0A8T1NDS4-F1
#
_cell.length_a   1.000
_cell.length_b   1.000
_cell.length_c   1.000
_cell.angle_alpha   90.00
_cell.angle_beta   90.00
_cell.angle_gamma   90.00
#
_symmetry.space_group_name_H-M   'P 1'
#
loop_
_entity.id
_entity.type
_entity.pdbx_description
1 polymer ?
#
loop_
_entity_poly.entity_id
_entity_poly.type
_entity_poly.pdbx_seq_one_letter_code
_entity_poly.pdbx_strand_id
1 'polypeptide(L)'
;MSILWEKSETWRWLVRRTKESKPFFVTFATICGVVPGIIGYAVMQLTNSRNPELEARLRNNPRPETIMMGKANRERLAEYLGELQRKEDTNDRYVAALRGETLTRNPYVRIQPIPKPSDTGAEKEQKTEKEQK
;
A
#
# COMPACT_ATOMS: atom_id res chain seq x y z
N MET A 1 -30.11 20.08 19.85
CA MET A 1 -28.79 20.55 19.36
C MET A 1 -29.00 21.42 18.11
N SER A 2 -29.51 22.64 18.27
CA SER A 2 -29.79 23.58 17.14
C SER A 2 -29.99 25.04 17.56
N ILE A 3 -29.63 25.42 18.80
CA ILE A 3 -29.98 26.73 19.37
C ILE A 3 -29.34 27.90 18.59
N LEU A 4 -28.11 27.73 18.10
CA LEU A 4 -27.39 28.76 17.33
C LEU A 4 -28.03 29.05 15.98
N TRP A 5 -28.73 28.08 15.39
CA TRP A 5 -29.33 28.19 14.07
C TRP A 5 -30.76 28.72 14.10
N GLU A 6 -31.52 28.34 15.13
CA GLU A 6 -32.88 28.85 15.33
C GLU A 6 -32.90 30.33 15.77
N LYS A 7 -31.83 30.80 16.43
CA LYS A 7 -31.69 32.17 16.94
C LYS A 7 -30.93 33.12 16.01
N SER A 8 -30.21 32.62 15.01
CA SER A 8 -29.46 33.52 14.11
C SER A 8 -30.40 34.18 13.10
N GLU A 9 -30.51 35.50 13.19
CA GLU A 9 -31.31 36.31 12.27
C GLU A 9 -30.82 36.18 10.84
N THR A 10 -29.51 36.03 10.65
CA THR A 10 -28.86 35.82 9.35
C THR A 10 -29.30 34.51 8.69
N TRP A 11 -29.41 33.42 9.46
CA TRP A 11 -29.87 32.15 8.94
C TRP A 11 -31.34 32.21 8.51
N ARG A 12 -32.21 32.79 9.36
CA ARG A 12 -33.63 32.98 9.01
C ARG A 12 -33.80 33.87 7.79
N TRP A 13 -33.02 34.95 7.68
CA TRP A 13 -33.02 35.84 6.53
C TRP A 13 -32.60 35.10 5.25
N LEU A 14 -31.54 34.29 5.31
CA LEU A 14 -31.04 33.53 4.17
C LEU A 14 -32.04 32.47 3.69
N VAL A 15 -32.67 31.75 4.63
CA VAL A 15 -33.74 30.79 4.31
C VAL A 15 -34.97 31.49 3.73
N ARG A 16 -35.34 32.65 4.28
CA ARG A 16 -36.47 33.42 3.78
C ARG A 16 -36.20 33.93 2.37
N ARG A 17 -35.01 34.46 2.09
CA ARG A 17 -34.62 34.93 0.75
C ARG A 17 -34.53 33.81 -0.28
N THR A 18 -34.00 32.65 0.08
CA THR A 18 -33.96 31.47 -0.81
C THR A 18 -35.36 30.92 -1.10
N LYS A 19 -36.29 30.96 -0.13
CA LYS A 19 -37.69 30.58 -0.34
C LYS A 19 -38.47 31.59 -1.19
N GLU A 20 -38.27 32.89 -0.96
CA GLU A 20 -39.03 33.96 -1.62
C GLU A 20 -38.53 34.27 -3.04
N SER A 21 -37.27 33.93 -3.38
CA SER A 21 -36.71 34.24 -4.69
C SER A 21 -35.98 33.06 -5.35
N LYS A 22 -36.60 32.55 -6.42
CA LYS A 22 -36.03 31.50 -7.29
C LYS A 22 -34.65 31.82 -7.87
N PRO A 23 -34.38 33.03 -8.41
CA PRO A 23 -33.05 33.32 -8.95
C PRO A 23 -31.96 33.34 -7.87
N PHE A 24 -32.27 33.84 -6.67
CA PHE A 24 -31.33 33.82 -5.55
C PHE A 24 -30.98 32.40 -5.12
N PHE A 25 -31.98 31.51 -5.02
CA PHE A 25 -31.75 30.11 -4.69
C PHE A 25 -30.83 29.41 -5.70
N VAL A 26 -31.07 29.61 -7.00
CA VAL A 26 -30.24 28.98 -8.05
C VAL A 26 -28.80 29.50 -7.97
N THR A 27 -28.60 30.81 -7.87
CA THR A 27 -27.25 31.40 -7.76
C THR A 27 -26.53 30.96 -6.47
N PHE A 28 -27.25 30.88 -5.35
CA PHE A 28 -26.68 30.40 -4.10
C PHE A 28 -26.27 28.92 -4.20
N ALA A 29 -27.14 28.07 -4.77
CA ALA A 29 -26.85 26.66 -4.97
C ALA A 29 -25.67 26.41 -5.91
N THR A 30 -25.56 27.18 -7.00
CA THR A 30 -24.41 27.06 -7.92
C THR A 30 -23.11 27.47 -7.25
N ILE A 31 -23.09 28.56 -6.47
CA ILE A 31 -21.91 28.97 -5.70
C ILE A 31 -21.50 27.89 -4.70
N CYS A 32 -22.47 27.32 -3.97
CA CYS A 32 -22.22 26.23 -3.02
C CYS A 32 -21.67 24.96 -3.68
N GLY A 33 -21.90 24.73 -4.97
CA GLY A 33 -21.28 23.63 -5.71
C GLY A 33 -19.90 23.97 -6.26
N VAL A 34 -19.76 25.16 -6.87
CA VAL A 34 -18.54 25.58 -7.56
C VAL A 34 -17.40 25.86 -6.58
N VAL A 35 -17.66 26.57 -5.48
CA VAL A 35 -16.62 26.98 -4.55
C VAL A 35 -15.93 25.78 -3.89
N PRO A 36 -16.66 24.78 -3.33
CA PRO A 36 -16.01 23.57 -2.82
C PRO A 36 -15.30 22.76 -3.90
N GLY A 37 -15.81 22.74 -5.13
CA GLY A 37 -15.15 22.08 -6.27
C GLY A 37 -13.78 22.68 -6.58
N ILE A 38 -13.68 24.01 -6.62
CA ILE A 38 -12.41 24.72 -6.85
C ILE A 38 -11.44 24.47 -5.70
N ILE A 39 -11.93 24.57 -4.45
CA ILE A 39 -11.09 24.32 -3.26
C ILE A 39 -10.58 22.87 -3.27
N GLY A 40 -11.45 21.89 -3.54
CA GLY A 40 -11.08 20.49 -3.64
C GLY A 40 -10.04 20.23 -4.73
N TYR A 41 -10.23 20.84 -5.92
CA TYR A 41 -9.25 20.76 -7.00
C TYR A 41 -7.90 21.39 -6.62
N ALA A 42 -7.91 22.57 -5.99
CA ALA A 42 -6.69 23.23 -5.54
C ALA A 42 -5.95 22.40 -4.47
N VAL A 43 -6.67 21.84 -3.49
CA VAL A 43 -6.10 20.94 -2.47
C VAL A 43 -5.54 19.69 -3.12
N MET A 44 -6.25 19.09 -4.08
CA MET A 44 -5.76 17.92 -4.82
C MET A 44 -4.48 18.26 -5.59
N GLN A 45 -4.42 19.41 -6.26
CA GLN A 45 -3.22 19.84 -6.99
C GLN A 45 -2.03 20.13 -6.06
N LEU A 46 -2.26 20.77 -4.92
CA LEU A 46 -1.22 21.07 -3.94
C LEU A 46 -0.73 19.82 -3.18
N THR A 47 -1.63 18.86 -2.95
CA THR A 47 -1.34 17.63 -2.19
C THR A 47 -0.90 16.48 -3.11
N ASN A 48 -0.99 16.64 -4.43
CA ASN A 48 -0.53 15.64 -5.37
C ASN A 48 1.00 15.51 -5.32
N SER A 49 1.46 14.48 -4.61
CA SER A 49 2.89 14.16 -4.44
C SER A 49 3.55 13.60 -5.70
N ARG A 50 2.81 13.43 -6.81
CA ARG A 50 3.37 13.08 -8.11
C ARG A 50 4.09 14.28 -8.72
N ASN A 51 5.35 14.45 -8.33
CA ASN A 51 6.26 15.35 -9.02
C ASN A 51 6.99 14.55 -10.13
N PRO A 52 6.64 14.76 -11.42
CA PRO A 52 7.27 14.04 -12.53
C PRO A 52 8.78 14.33 -12.62
N GLU A 53 9.23 15.48 -12.10
CA GLU A 53 10.64 15.83 -12.04
C GLU A 53 11.38 15.00 -10.99
N LEU A 54 10.79 14.77 -9.80
CA LEU A 54 11.38 13.87 -8.81
C LEU A 54 11.41 12.44 -9.33
N GLU A 55 10.35 11.99 -10.00
CA GLU A 55 10.34 10.65 -10.59
C GLU A 55 11.44 10.50 -11.65
N ALA A 56 11.63 11.50 -12.52
CA ALA A 56 12.71 11.53 -13.49
C ALA A 56 14.09 11.54 -12.81
N ARG A 57 14.28 12.31 -11.74
CA ARG A 57 15.53 12.33 -10.95
C ARG A 57 15.81 10.99 -10.27
N LEU A 58 14.80 10.34 -9.71
CA LEU A 58 14.92 9.01 -9.09
C LEU A 58 15.23 7.92 -10.12
N ARG A 59 14.71 8.04 -11.35
CA ARG A 59 15.08 7.15 -12.47
C ARG A 59 16.50 7.39 -12.96
N ASN A 60 16.97 8.63 -12.96
CA ASN A 60 18.34 8.98 -13.37
C ASN A 60 19.39 8.62 -12.32
N ASN A 61 19.08 8.79 -11.02
CA ASN A 61 19.96 8.44 -9.90
C ASN A 61 19.30 7.41 -8.98
N PRO A 62 19.11 6.16 -9.45
CA PRO A 62 18.56 5.11 -8.61
C PRO A 62 19.54 4.77 -7.48
N ARG A 63 19.02 4.54 -6.27
CA ARG A 63 19.83 4.08 -5.14
C ARG A 63 20.43 2.70 -5.49
N PRO A 64 21.64 2.37 -5.03
CA PRO A 64 22.28 1.10 -5.36
C PRO A 64 21.42 -0.12 -4.98
N GLU A 65 20.70 -0.03 -3.87
CA GLU A 65 19.72 -1.03 -3.42
C GLU A 65 18.56 -1.24 -4.41
N THR A 66 18.04 -0.18 -5.06
CA THR A 66 16.96 -0.33 -6.05
C THR A 66 17.48 -0.94 -7.36
N ILE A 67 18.73 -0.66 -7.73
CA ILE A 67 19.41 -1.31 -8.86
C ILE A 67 19.54 -2.81 -8.61
N MET A 68 19.99 -3.20 -7.42
CA MET A 68 20.17 -4.61 -7.05
C MET A 68 18.83 -5.36 -7.02
N MET A 69 17.77 -4.75 -6.47
CA MET A 69 16.42 -5.32 -6.52
C MET A 69 15.88 -5.45 -7.94
N GLY A 70 16.10 -4.44 -8.79
CA GLY A 70 15.71 -4.47 -10.20
C GLY A 70 16.40 -5.61 -10.97
N LYS A 71 17.70 -5.81 -10.71
CA LYS A 71 18.47 -6.91 -11.29
C LYS A 71 17.94 -8.28 -10.82
N ALA A 72 17.74 -8.46 -9.51
CA ALA A 72 17.21 -9.71 -8.96
C ALA A 72 15.80 -10.03 -9.49
N ASN A 73 14.93 -9.02 -9.63
CA ASN A 73 13.60 -9.20 -10.22
C ASN A 73 13.69 -9.58 -11.70
N ARG A 74 14.60 -8.97 -12.46
CA ARG A 74 14.82 -9.32 -13.86
C ARG A 74 15.31 -10.77 -14.02
N GLU A 75 16.23 -11.21 -13.17
CA GLU A 75 16.73 -12.58 -13.17
C GLU A 75 15.62 -13.59 -12.84
N ARG A 76 14.81 -13.31 -11.80
CA ARG A 76 13.65 -14.15 -11.47
C ARG A 76 12.61 -14.22 -12.58
N LEU A 77 12.32 -13.09 -13.24
CA LEU A 77 11.39 -13.07 -14.37
C LEU A 77 11.92 -13.87 -15.56
N ALA A 78 13.21 -13.78 -15.85
CA ALA A 78 13.83 -14.55 -16.91
C ALA A 78 13.77 -16.06 -16.62
N GLU A 79 14.00 -16.47 -15.37
CA GLU A 79 13.85 -17.85 -14.93
C GLU A 79 12.40 -18.33 -15.07
N TYR A 80 11.44 -17.57 -14.54
CA TYR A 80 10.01 -17.89 -14.66
C TYR A 80 9.55 -18.03 -16.11
N LEU A 81 9.97 -17.10 -16.99
CA LEU A 81 9.65 -17.18 -18.42
C LEU A 81 10.32 -18.37 -19.11
N GLY A 82 11.55 -18.72 -18.70
CA GLY A 82 12.24 -19.91 -19.18
C GLY A 82 11.56 -21.21 -18.76
N GLU A 83 11.05 -21.27 -17.52
CA GLU A 83 10.26 -22.39 -16.99
C GLU A 83 8.94 -22.55 -17.75
N LEU A 84 8.24 -21.44 -17.99
CA LEU A 84 7.01 -21.44 -18.82
C LEU A 84 7.29 -21.92 -20.25
N GLN A 85 8.40 -21.50 -20.86
CA GLN A 85 8.78 -21.94 -22.20
C GLN A 85 9.09 -23.44 -22.25
N ARG A 86 9.71 -23.99 -21.20
CA ARG A 86 10.03 -25.42 -21.08
C ARG A 86 8.84 -26.27 -20.63
N LYS A 87 7.72 -25.64 -20.24
CA LYS A 87 6.51 -26.28 -19.70
C LYS A 87 6.83 -27.21 -18.51
N GLU A 88 7.78 -26.81 -17.69
CA GLU A 88 8.19 -27.58 -16.53
C GLU A 88 7.19 -27.34 -15.38
N ASP A 89 6.79 -28.41 -14.67
CA ASP A 89 5.89 -28.30 -13.52
C ASP A 89 6.68 -27.79 -12.30
N THR A 90 6.43 -26.53 -11.92
CA THR A 90 7.11 -25.79 -10.84
C THR A 90 6.25 -25.64 -9.58
N ASN A 91 5.20 -26.47 -9.44
CA ASN A 91 4.28 -26.43 -8.30
C ASN A 91 4.99 -26.70 -6.95
N ASP A 92 6.06 -27.49 -6.97
CA ASP A 92 6.94 -27.74 -5.82
C ASP A 92 7.49 -26.45 -5.20
N ARG A 93 7.82 -25.46 -6.03
CA ARG A 93 8.35 -24.16 -5.62
C ARG A 93 7.30 -23.28 -4.94
N TYR A 94 6.05 -23.32 -5.41
CA TYR A 94 4.94 -22.61 -4.78
C TYR A 94 4.54 -23.24 -3.44
N VAL A 95 4.56 -24.56 -3.35
CA VAL A 95 4.33 -25.29 -2.09
C VAL A 95 5.42 -24.97 -1.07
N ALA A 96 6.68 -24.90 -1.49
CA ALA A 96 7.80 -24.47 -0.65
C ALA A 96 7.62 -23.01 -0.15
N ALA A 97 7.21 -22.09 -1.02
CA ALA A 97 6.93 -20.71 -0.64
C ALA A 97 5.77 -20.61 0.39
N LEU A 98 4.71 -21.41 0.23
CA LEU A 98 3.62 -21.51 1.21
C LEU A 98 4.09 -22.08 2.57
N ARG A 99 5.13 -22.90 2.57
CA ARG A 99 5.79 -23.43 3.78
C ARG A 99 6.82 -22.46 4.39
N GLY A 100 7.01 -21.28 3.79
CA GLY A 100 8.00 -20.30 4.26
C GLY A 100 9.44 -20.61 3.85
N GLU A 101 9.66 -21.55 2.94
CA GLU A 101 10.98 -21.86 2.39
C GLU A 101 11.37 -20.76 1.39
N THR A 102 12.35 -19.91 1.76
CA THR A 102 12.69 -18.72 0.96
C THR A 102 13.57 -19.04 -0.25
N LEU A 103 13.19 -18.46 -1.39
CA LEU A 103 13.81 -18.67 -2.69
C LEU A 103 14.91 -17.64 -3.00
N THR A 104 16.01 -17.61 -2.24
CA THR A 104 17.17 -16.77 -2.61
C THR A 104 18.50 -17.23 -2.04
N ARG A 105 19.41 -17.67 -2.93
CA ARG A 105 20.83 -17.27 -3.01
C ARG A 105 21.60 -17.99 -4.14
N ASN A 106 21.06 -19.05 -4.74
CA ASN A 106 21.73 -19.78 -5.82
C ASN A 106 20.81 -19.92 -7.06
N PRO A 107 21.13 -19.32 -8.23
CA PRO A 107 20.23 -19.24 -9.39
C PRO A 107 19.96 -20.58 -10.09
N TYR A 108 20.60 -21.68 -9.65
CA TYR A 108 20.39 -23.03 -10.19
C TYR A 108 19.76 -23.99 -9.18
N VAL A 109 19.41 -23.52 -7.98
CA VAL A 109 18.92 -24.37 -6.90
C VAL A 109 17.45 -24.07 -6.65
N ARG A 110 16.59 -25.04 -7.01
CA ARG A 110 15.12 -24.91 -6.98
C ARG A 110 14.55 -24.69 -5.57
N ILE A 111 15.14 -25.29 -4.54
CA ILE A 111 14.71 -25.21 -3.14
C ILE A 111 15.93 -25.10 -2.25
N GLN A 112 15.98 -24.12 -1.35
CA GLN A 112 17.01 -24.06 -0.32
C GLN A 112 16.53 -24.73 0.95
N PRO A 113 17.33 -25.64 1.55
CA PRO A 113 17.01 -26.19 2.85
C PRO A 113 17.05 -25.08 3.90
N ILE A 114 16.01 -24.99 4.72
CA ILE A 114 15.99 -24.14 5.90
C ILE A 114 17.09 -24.64 6.85
N PRO A 115 17.96 -23.76 7.39
CA PRO A 115 18.79 -24.13 8.53
C PRO A 115 17.85 -24.59 9.65
N LYS A 116 17.87 -25.90 9.96
CA LYS A 116 17.10 -26.44 11.07
C LYS A 116 17.45 -25.62 12.32
N PRO A 117 16.47 -25.09 13.07
CA PRO A 117 16.77 -24.55 14.38
C PRO A 117 17.48 -25.66 15.16
N SER A 118 18.65 -25.36 15.69
CA SER A 118 19.34 -26.28 16.58
C SER A 118 18.47 -26.46 17.81
N ASP A 119 17.82 -27.61 17.95
CA ASP A 119 17.12 -28.06 19.16
C ASP A 119 18.13 -28.36 20.28
N THR A 120 18.98 -27.39 20.63
CA THR A 120 19.91 -27.50 21.77
C THR A 120 19.30 -26.89 23.04
N GLY A 121 18.04 -26.45 22.99
CA GLY A 121 17.35 -25.79 24.11
C GLY A 121 16.36 -26.66 24.88
N ALA A 122 15.72 -27.65 24.25
CA ALA A 122 14.57 -28.35 24.85
C ALA A 122 14.93 -29.65 25.62
N GLU A 123 16.12 -30.22 25.42
CA GLU A 123 16.51 -31.49 26.05
C GLU A 123 17.09 -31.35 27.48
N LYS A 124 17.46 -30.13 27.89
CA LYS A 124 18.05 -29.92 29.24
C LYS A 124 17.02 -29.77 30.36
N GLU A 125 15.77 -29.42 30.06
CA GLU A 125 14.75 -29.27 31.11
C GLU A 125 14.08 -30.61 31.49
N GLN A 126 13.98 -31.58 30.58
CA GLN A 126 13.35 -32.88 30.89
C GLN A 126 14.22 -33.84 31.70
N LYS A 127 15.55 -33.64 31.79
CA LYS A 127 16.41 -34.46 32.64
C LYS A 127 16.39 -34.02 34.10
N THR A 128 16.23 -32.73 34.37
CA THR A 128 16.28 -32.20 35.75
C THR A 128 15.02 -32.54 36.55
N GLU A 129 13.85 -32.68 35.90
CA GLU A 129 12.59 -32.98 36.59
C GLU A 129 12.41 -34.48 36.92
N LYS A 130 13.12 -35.39 36.23
CA LYS A 130 13.09 -36.83 36.52
C LYS A 130 14.05 -37.27 37.62
N GLU A 131 14.98 -36.42 38.04
CA GLU A 131 15.97 -36.73 39.08
C GLU A 131 15.57 -36.21 40.47
N GLN A 132 14.40 -35.57 40.60
CA GLN A 132 13.87 -35.05 41.86
C GLN A 132 12.53 -35.68 42.30
N LYS A 133 12.15 -36.86 41.78
CA LYS A 133 10.95 -37.58 42.23
C LYS A 133 11.24 -39.03 42.59
#